data_AF-A0A1M7N578-F1
#
_entry.id   AF-A0A1M7N578-F1
#
_cell.length_a   1.000
_cell.length_b   1.000
_cell.length_c   1.000
_cell.angle_alpha   90.00
_cell.angle_beta   90.00
_cell.angle_gamma   90.00
#
_symmetry.space_group_name_H-M   'P 1'
#
loop_
_entity.id
_entity.type
_entity.pdbx_description
1 polymer ?
#
loop_
_entity_poly.entity_id
_entity_poly.type
_entity_poly.pdbx_seq_one_letter_code
_entity_poly.pdbx_strand_id
1 'polypeptide(L)' 'MIFNKEELFQKTLESLSETPTEQNMFNKFLELYPAEWKQLKVTFSKFNRSKQFGKTIPLPKPEVSLRKDIRVWLRKQQ' A
#
# COMPACT_ATOMS: atom_id res chain seq x y z
N MET A 1 4.21 10.07 -0.29
CA MET A 1 4.44 9.28 0.95
C MET A 1 3.11 9.28 1.68
N ILE A 2 2.55 8.11 2.02
CA ILE A 2 1.35 8.06 2.88
C ILE A 2 1.84 8.28 4.31
N PHE A 3 1.26 9.26 5.00
CA PHE A 3 1.43 9.44 6.44
C PHE A 3 0.45 8.50 7.16
N ASN A 4 0.86 7.92 8.29
CA ASN A 4 0.05 7.01 9.12
C ASN A 4 -0.41 5.69 8.46
N LYS A 5 0.45 5.06 7.63
CA LYS A 5 0.15 3.73 7.03
C LYS A 5 -0.32 2.69 8.06
N GLU A 6 0.31 2.65 9.23
CA GLU A 6 -0.02 1.65 10.27
C GLU A 6 -1.42 1.88 10.85
N GLU A 7 -1.81 3.14 11.09
CA GLU A 7 -3.15 3.49 11.58
C GLU A 7 -4.23 3.14 10.56
N LEU A 8 -3.97 3.38 9.27
CA LEU A 8 -4.88 3.02 8.19
C LEU A 8 -5.05 1.49 8.08
N PHE A 9 -3.97 0.73 8.24
CA PHE A 9 -4.05 -0.74 8.24
C PHE A 9 -4.81 -1.25 9.46
N GLN A 10 -4.60 -0.66 10.63
CA GLN A 10 -5.35 -1.01 11.83
C GLN A 10 -6.85 -0.75 11.65
N LYS A 11 -7.26 0.43 11.17
CA LYS A 11 -8.67 0.73 10.89
C LYS A 11 -9.27 -0.19 9.83
N THR A 12 -8.48 -0.58 8.83
CA THR A 12 -8.91 -1.55 7.80
C THR A 12 -9.15 -2.92 8.43
N LEU A 13 -8.27 -3.35 9.35
CA LEU A 13 -8.39 -4.60 10.08
C LEU A 13 -9.63 -4.60 11.00
N GLU A 14 -9.85 -3.52 11.75
CA GLU A 14 -11.03 -3.34 12.61
C GLU A 14 -12.34 -3.34 11.81
N SER A 15 -12.32 -2.81 10.59
CA SER A 15 -13.46 -2.84 9.67
C SER A 15 -13.65 -4.20 8.97
N LEU A 16 -12.71 -5.12 9.09
CA LEU A 16 -12.78 -6.44 8.46
C LEU A 16 -13.49 -7.42 9.39
N SER A 17 -14.63 -7.95 8.97
CA SER A 17 -15.36 -9.01 9.69
C SER A 17 -14.86 -10.42 9.36
N GLU A 18 -13.99 -10.55 8.36
CA GLU A 18 -13.47 -11.82 7.85
C GLU A 18 -12.02 -12.06 8.29
N THR A 19 -11.48 -13.23 7.92
CA THR A 19 -10.07 -13.54 8.17
C THR A 19 -9.17 -12.49 7.49
N PRO A 20 -8.21 -11.90 8.22
CA PRO A 20 -7.34 -10.86 7.69
C PRO A 20 -6.26 -11.43 6.79
N THR A 21 -6.65 -11.76 5.56
CA THR A 21 -5.74 -12.16 4.49
C THR A 21 -5.23 -10.94 3.73
N GLU A 22 -4.08 -11.06 3.07
CA GLU A 22 -3.50 -9.98 2.26
C GLU A 22 -4.47 -9.45 1.19
N GLN A 23 -5.20 -10.34 0.52
CA GLN A 23 -6.16 -9.96 -0.51
C GLN A 23 -7.35 -9.20 0.08
N ASN A 24 -7.92 -9.68 1.17
CA ASN A 24 -9.08 -9.04 1.79
C ASN A 24 -8.71 -7.66 2.35
N MET A 25 -7.58 -7.57 3.06
CA MET A 25 -7.04 -6.31 3.55
C MET A 25 -6.75 -5.32 2.41
N PHE A 26 -6.14 -5.79 1.32
CA PHE A 26 -5.84 -4.94 0.17
C PHE A 26 -7.11 -4.42 -0.50
N ASN A 27 -8.09 -5.28 -0.77
CA ASN A 27 -9.35 -4.89 -1.39
C ASN A 27 -10.11 -3.90 -0.48
N LYS A 28 -10.19 -4.18 0.83
CA LYS A 28 -10.86 -3.30 1.78
C LYS A 28 -10.16 -1.96 1.91
N PHE A 29 -8.84 -1.94 1.90
CA PHE A 29 -8.06 -0.70 1.89
C PHE A 29 -8.37 0.15 0.66
N LEU A 30 -8.52 -0.46 -0.52
CA LEU A 30 -8.88 0.26 -1.74
C LEU A 30 -10.29 0.87 -1.67
N GLU A 31 -11.23 0.17 -1.03
CA GLU A 31 -12.59 0.68 -0.80
C GLU A 31 -12.61 1.84 0.20
N LEU A 32 -11.91 1.70 1.33
CA LEU A 32 -11.92 2.68 2.42
C LEU A 32 -11.06 3.91 2.11
N TYR A 33 -9.95 3.74 1.40
CA TYR A 33 -8.94 4.78 1.20
C TYR A 33 -8.56 4.99 -0.29
N PRO A 34 -9.52 5.29 -1.18
CA PRO A 34 -9.24 5.51 -2.60
C PRO A 34 -8.35 6.74 -2.86
N ALA A 35 -8.44 7.76 -2.00
CA ALA A 35 -7.62 8.97 -2.08
C ALA A 35 -6.13 8.67 -1.81
N GLU A 36 -5.86 7.94 -0.72
CA GLU A 36 -4.51 7.48 -0.36
C GLU A 36 -3.94 6.57 -1.45
N TRP A 37 -4.76 5.66 -1.99
CA TRP A 37 -4.37 4.82 -3.11
C TRP A 37 -4.00 5.64 -4.36
N LYS A 38 -4.79 6.65 -4.69
CA LYS A 38 -4.50 7.56 -5.79
C LYS A 38 -3.19 8.31 -5.55
N GLN A 39 -2.94 8.77 -4.33
CA GLN A 39 -1.70 9.46 -3.98
C GLN A 39 -0.47 8.56 -4.10
N LEU A 40 -0.57 7.28 -3.72
CA LEU A 40 0.49 6.28 -3.97
C LEU A 40 0.82 6.15 -5.45
N LYS A 41 -0.20 5.96 -6.29
CA LYS A 41 -0.03 5.85 -7.75
C LYS A 41 0.60 7.11 -8.35
N VAL A 42 0.15 8.29 -7.92
CA VAL A 42 0.72 9.57 -8.36
C VAL A 42 2.18 9.70 -7.93
N THR A 43 2.51 9.35 -6.68
CA THR A 43 3.88 9.40 -6.18
C THR A 43 4.80 8.48 -6.98
N PHE A 44 4.35 7.25 -7.25
CA PHE A 44 5.08 6.30 -8.08
C PHE A 44 5.25 6.81 -9.53
N SER A 45 4.21 7.41 -10.11
CA SER A 45 4.30 7.99 -11.46
C SER A 45 5.28 9.15 -11.50
N LYS A 46 5.24 10.07 -10.52
CA LYS A 46 6.21 11.17 -10.39
C LYS A 46 7.64 10.65 -10.27
N PHE A 47 7.84 9.65 -9.42
CA PHE A 47 9.14 9.01 -9.25
C PHE A 47 9.64 8.37 -10.54
N ASN A 48 8.78 7.66 -11.27
CA ASN A 48 9.15 7.06 -12.56
C ASN A 48 9.49 8.12 -13.61
N ARG A 49 8.78 9.25 -13.63
CA ARG A 49 9.08 10.38 -14.53
C ARG A 49 10.41 11.06 -14.21
N SER A 50 10.81 11.12 -12.93
CA SER A 50 12.09 11.71 -12.52
C SER A 50 13.30 10.79 -12.69
N LYS A 51 13.10 9.57 -13.22
CA LYS A 51 14.19 8.60 -13.47
C LYS A 51 15.03 9.06 -14.65
N GLN A 52 16.35 9.12 -14.47
CA GLN A 52 17.26 9.13 -15.60
C GLN A 52 17.40 7.71 -16.16
N PHE A 53 17.23 7.58 -17.48
CA PHE A 53 17.37 6.33 -18.21
C PHE A 53 18.77 5.73 -17.95
N GLY A 54 18.84 4.47 -17.51
CA GLY A 54 20.08 3.72 -17.32
C GLY A 54 20.79 3.86 -15.95
N LYS A 55 20.39 4.78 -15.06
CA LYS A 55 21.06 4.97 -13.76
C LYS A 55 20.23 4.69 -12.53
N THR A 56 19.01 4.15 -12.67
CA THR A 56 18.11 4.07 -11.52
C THR A 56 17.49 2.70 -11.27
N ILE A 57 17.56 2.26 -10.01
CA ILE A 57 16.90 1.05 -9.51
C ILE A 57 15.39 1.22 -9.63
N PRO A 58 14.65 0.32 -10.31
CA PRO A 58 13.21 0.44 -10.47
C PRO A 58 12.51 0.32 -9.10
N LEU A 59 11.55 1.21 -8.82
CA LEU A 59 10.66 0.99 -7.67
C LEU A 59 9.64 -0.10 -8.04
N PRO A 60 9.25 -0.96 -7.09
CA PRO A 60 8.15 -1.90 -7.30
C PRO A 60 6.86 -1.13 -7.56
N LYS A 61 5.96 -1.75 -8.33
CA LYS A 61 4.62 -1.20 -8.59
C LYS A 61 3.90 -0.92 -7.26
N PRO A 62 3.03 0.11 -7.19
CA PRO A 62 2.32 0.48 -5.96
C PRO A 62 1.53 -0.68 -5.35
N GLU A 63 0.95 -1.55 -6.19
CA GLU A 63 0.20 -2.73 -5.74
C GLU A 63 1.08 -3.74 -5.03
N VAL A 64 2.25 -4.03 -5.61
CA VAL A 64 3.22 -4.99 -5.06
C VAL A 64 3.81 -4.44 -3.76
N SER A 65 4.14 -3.15 -3.75
CA SER A 65 4.63 -2.48 -2.54
C SER A 65 3.58 -2.52 -1.43
N LEU A 66 2.33 -2.16 -1.73
CA LEU A 66 1.26 -2.10 -0.74
C LEU A 66 0.92 -3.48 -0.18
N ARG A 67 0.85 -4.52 -1.02
CA ARG A 67 0.65 -5.91 -0.58
C ARG A 67 1.79 -6.39 0.31
N LYS A 68 3.03 -6.06 -0.03
CA LYS A 68 4.19 -6.39 0.79
C LYS A 68 4.13 -5.67 2.15
N ASP A 69 3.76 -4.39 2.16
CA ASP A 69 3.60 -3.62 3.40
C ASP A 69 2.52 -4.26 4.30
N ILE A 70 1.36 -4.61 3.74
CA ILE A 70 0.27 -5.30 4.45
C ILE A 70 0.75 -6.65 5.00
N ARG A 71 1.44 -7.47 4.21
CA ARG A 71 2.01 -8.76 4.64
C ARG A 71 2.92 -8.60 5.84
N VAL A 72 3.86 -7.66 5.77
CA VAL A 72 4.82 -7.40 6.85
C VAL A 72 4.09 -6.89 8.08
N TRP A 73 3.08 -6.04 7.91
CA TRP A 73 2.28 -5.52 9.01
C TRP A 73 1.45 -6.62 9.69
N LEU A 74 0.78 -7.50 8.93
CA LEU A 74 0.03 -8.63 9.48
C LEU A 74 0.92 -9.56 10.30
N ARG A 75 2.15 -9.83 9.84
CA ARG A 75 3.13 -10.62 10.59
C ARG A 75 3.60 -9.98 11.89
N LYS A 76 3.52 -8.65 12.03
CA LYS A 76 3.83 -7.95 13.28
C LYS A 76 2.68 -8.01 14.29
N GLN A 77 1.46 -8.31 13.85
CA GLN A 77 0.28 -8.44 14.71
C GLN A 77 0.08 -9.88 15.23
N GLN A 78 0.86 -10.84 14.72
CA GLN A 78 0.98 -12.20 15.24
C GLN A 78 2.14 -12.28 16.24
#